data_AF-Q0YPI0-F1
#
_entry.id   AF-Q0YPI0-F1
#
_cell.length_a   1.000
_cell.length_b   1.000
_cell.length_c   1.000
_cell.angle_alpha   90.00
_cell.angle_beta   90.00
_cell.angle_gamma   90.00
#
_symmetry.space_group_name_H-M   'P 1'
#
loop_
_entity.id
_entity.type
_entity.pdbx_description
1 polymer ?
#
loop_
_entity_poly.entity_id
_entity_poly.type
_entity_poly.pdbx_seq_one_letter_code
_entity_poly.pdbx_strand_id
1 'polypeptide(L)'
;MTTVQQILPIDLSAITSGHLVMAVTGYSVVFLSLFLLALLFSVIPKVLSWNIRRTFDDEGDEAKKALAGNMIPGEVSAAISVAISLYLNELHDQDTAILTIKKVGKSYTPWNSKIYNVINFKGFQR
;
A
#
# COMPACT_ATOMS: atom_id res chain seq x y z
N MET A 1 -46.30 5.01 -46.25
CA MET A 1 -46.04 5.70 -44.96
C MET A 1 -45.56 4.65 -43.98
N THR A 2 -44.24 4.48 -43.89
CA THR A 2 -43.60 3.48 -43.03
C THR A 2 -43.62 3.98 -41.59
N THR A 3 -44.37 3.28 -40.74
CA THR A 3 -44.43 3.56 -39.31
C THR A 3 -43.06 3.30 -38.68
N VAL A 4 -42.60 4.26 -37.87
CA VAL A 4 -41.30 4.30 -37.17
C VAL A 4 -40.97 3.04 -36.33
N GLN A 5 -41.93 2.12 -36.17
CA GLN A 5 -41.78 0.88 -35.41
C GLN A 5 -41.01 -0.26 -36.10
N GLN A 6 -40.56 -0.12 -37.36
CA GLN A 6 -39.76 -1.16 -38.04
C GLN A 6 -38.24 -1.05 -37.83
N ILE A 7 -37.74 0.02 -37.20
CA ILE A 7 -36.29 0.29 -37.11
C ILE A 7 -35.70 -0.18 -35.77
N LEU A 8 -36.52 -0.44 -34.74
CA LEU A 8 -36.05 -0.90 -33.44
C LEU A 8 -36.83 -2.14 -32.97
N PRO A 9 -36.18 -3.30 -32.77
CA PRO A 9 -36.82 -4.49 -32.21
C PRO A 9 -36.95 -4.37 -30.67
N ILE A 10 -37.57 -3.29 -30.19
CA ILE A 10 -37.79 -3.06 -28.76
C ILE A 10 -39.28 -3.17 -28.49
N ASP A 11 -39.69 -4.31 -27.94
CA ASP A 11 -41.06 -4.54 -27.51
C ASP A 11 -41.22 -4.18 -26.03
N LEU A 12 -41.68 -2.95 -25.78
CA LEU A 12 -41.94 -2.45 -24.42
C LEU A 12 -43.12 -3.15 -23.74
N SER A 13 -43.97 -3.84 -24.51
CA SER A 13 -45.11 -4.58 -23.95
C SER A 13 -44.68 -5.87 -23.24
N ALA A 14 -43.47 -6.36 -23.51
CA ALA A 14 -42.87 -7.50 -22.84
C ALA A 14 -42.40 -7.18 -21.40
N ILE A 15 -42.37 -5.90 -21.00
CA ILE A 15 -41.95 -5.49 -19.65
C ILE A 15 -43.09 -5.74 -18.66
N THR A 16 -43.06 -6.93 -18.06
CA THR A 16 -43.87 -7.30 -16.88
C THR A 16 -43.31 -6.68 -15.59
N SER A 17 -44.17 -6.58 -14.56
CA SER A 17 -43.82 -6.11 -13.21
C SER A 17 -42.59 -6.81 -12.59
N GLY A 18 -42.38 -8.09 -12.88
CA GLY A 18 -41.21 -8.84 -12.40
C GLY A 18 -39.87 -8.26 -12.88
N HIS A 19 -39.79 -7.81 -14.14
CA HIS A 19 -38.57 -7.20 -14.68
C HIS A 19 -38.27 -5.85 -14.02
N LEU A 20 -39.32 -5.09 -13.69
CA LEU A 20 -39.19 -3.81 -13.00
C LEU A 20 -38.65 -4.01 -11.58
N VAL A 21 -39.14 -5.02 -10.85
CA VAL A 21 -38.62 -5.36 -9.52
C VAL A 21 -37.15 -5.76 -9.56
N MET A 22 -36.75 -6.57 -10.55
CA MET A 22 -35.35 -6.98 -10.71
C MET A 22 -34.44 -5.80 -11.01
N ALA A 23 -34.85 -4.90 -11.92
CA ALA A 23 -34.07 -3.71 -12.25
C ALA A 23 -33.91 -2.79 -11.03
N VAL A 24 -35.00 -2.47 -10.33
CA VAL A 24 -34.98 -1.60 -9.14
C VAL A 24 -34.08 -2.20 -8.05
N THR A 25 -34.21 -3.51 -7.79
CA THR A 25 -33.38 -4.20 -6.79
C THR A 25 -31.91 -4.15 -7.18
N GLY A 26 -31.57 -4.45 -8.43
CA GLY A 26 -30.19 -4.41 -8.93
C GLY A 26 -29.56 -3.02 -8.78
N TYR A 27 -30.24 -1.97 -9.24
CA TYR A 27 -29.74 -0.61 -9.08
C TYR A 27 -29.62 -0.20 -7.61
N SER A 28 -30.58 -0.57 -6.76
CA SER A 28 -30.51 -0.24 -5.33
C SER A 28 -29.32 -0.90 -4.63
N VAL A 29 -29.01 -2.16 -4.95
CA VAL A 29 -27.90 -2.89 -4.33
C VAL A 29 -26.57 -2.30 -4.75
N VAL A 30 -26.40 -1.97 -6.04
CA VAL A 30 -25.18 -1.33 -6.54
C VAL A 30 -25.00 0.04 -5.90
N PHE A 31 -26.05 0.86 -5.86
CA PHE A 31 -25.99 2.18 -5.25
C PHE A 31 -25.66 2.09 -3.75
N LEU A 32 -26.30 1.17 -3.03
CA LEU A 32 -26.04 0.94 -1.60
C LEU A 32 -24.62 0.45 -1.35
N SER A 33 -24.10 -0.45 -2.19
CA SER A 33 -22.74 -0.97 -2.11
C SER A 33 -21.71 0.15 -2.27
N LEU A 34 -21.87 1.00 -3.29
CA LEU A 34 -20.99 2.15 -3.51
C LEU A 34 -21.09 3.17 -2.38
N PHE A 35 -22.30 3.43 -1.88
CA PHE A 35 -22.52 4.34 -0.76
C PHE A 35 -21.83 3.84 0.52
N LEU A 36 -21.98 2.56 0.86
CA LEU A 36 -21.32 1.95 2.02
C LEU A 36 -19.81 1.98 1.89
N LEU A 37 -19.27 1.69 0.70
CA LEU A 37 -17.83 1.73 0.46
C LEU A 37 -17.28 3.16 0.61
N ALA A 38 -17.99 4.16 0.07
CA ALA A 38 -17.62 5.57 0.22
C ALA A 38 -17.66 6.01 1.69
N LEU A 39 -18.66 5.58 2.46
CA LEU A 39 -18.76 5.85 3.90
C LEU A 39 -17.58 5.21 4.64
N LEU A 40 -17.26 3.96 4.33
CA LEU A 40 -16.16 3.22 4.95
C LEU A 40 -14.82 3.96 4.74
N PHE A 41 -14.52 4.39 3.51
CA PHE A 41 -13.31 5.17 3.22
C PHE A 41 -13.31 6.55 3.88
N SER A 42 -14.47 7.15 4.14
CA SER A 42 -14.55 8.41 4.90
C SER A 42 -14.32 8.23 6.40
N VAL A 43 -14.76 7.10 6.97
CA VAL A 43 -14.64 6.82 8.41
C VAL A 43 -13.24 6.36 8.80
N ILE A 44 -12.56 5.54 7.99
CA ILE A 44 -11.19 5.05 8.26
C ILE A 44 -10.22 6.18 8.67
N PRO A 45 -10.03 7.26 7.88
CA PRO A 45 -9.07 8.32 8.23
C PRO A 45 -9.48 9.08 9.49
N LYS A 46 -10.78 9.20 9.75
CA LYS A 46 -11.32 9.87 10.95
C LYS A 46 -11.06 9.05 12.22
N VAL A 47 -11.19 7.72 12.14
CA VAL A 47 -10.84 6.81 13.25
C VAL A 47 -9.34 6.78 13.48
N LEU A 48 -8.54 6.73 12.42
CA LEU A 48 -7.08 6.70 12.52
C LEU A 48 -6.53 7.99 13.15
N SER A 49 -7.00 9.16 12.70
CA SER A 49 -6.62 10.45 13.28
C SER A 49 -7.05 10.61 14.74
N TRP A 50 -8.17 10.02 15.15
CA TRP A 50 -8.56 9.98 16.55
C TRP A 50 -7.56 9.20 17.39
N ASN A 51 -7.17 8.00 16.95
CA ASN A 51 -6.23 7.15 17.68
C ASN A 51 -4.85 7.83 17.82
N ILE A 52 -4.38 8.43 16.72
CA ILE A 52 -3.14 9.21 16.66
C ILE A 52 -3.18 10.34 17.70
N ARG A 53 -4.24 11.18 17.72
CA ARG A 53 -4.35 12.30 18.68
C ARG A 53 -4.31 11.86 20.14
N ARG A 54 -4.88 10.70 20.48
CA ARG A 54 -4.83 10.15 21.85
C ARG A 54 -3.43 9.72 22.26
N THR A 55 -2.64 9.15 21.36
CA THR A 55 -1.26 8.74 21.66
C THR A 55 -0.30 9.93 21.82
N PHE A 56 -0.54 11.04 21.12
CA PHE A 56 0.29 12.26 21.24
C PHE A 56 -0.11 13.18 22.40
N ASP A 57 -1.26 12.96 23.04
CA ASP A 57 -1.68 13.73 24.23
C ASP A 57 -0.82 13.39 25.47
N ASP A 58 -0.26 12.18 25.54
CA ASP A 58 0.56 11.73 26.67
C ASP A 58 2.02 12.25 26.64
N GLU A 59 2.50 12.78 25.51
CA GLU A 59 3.92 13.16 25.32
C GLU A 59 4.24 14.65 25.54
N GLY A 60 3.28 15.49 25.93
CA GLY A 60 3.52 16.86 26.42
C GLY A 60 4.14 17.87 25.43
N ASP A 61 4.30 17.50 24.16
CA ASP A 61 5.00 18.31 23.16
C ASP A 61 4.00 19.12 22.31
N GLU A 62 3.63 20.32 22.80
CA GLU A 62 2.72 21.27 22.16
C GLU A 62 3.08 21.57 20.68
N ALA A 63 4.38 21.53 20.35
CA ALA A 63 4.87 21.73 18.98
C ALA A 63 4.48 20.60 18.03
N LYS A 64 4.53 19.33 18.49
CA LYS A 64 4.06 18.18 17.72
C LYS A 64 2.54 18.15 17.61
N LYS A 65 1.83 18.66 18.62
CA LYS A 65 0.37 18.81 18.61
C LYS A 65 -0.14 19.76 17.53
N ALA A 66 0.54 20.90 17.34
CA ALA A 66 0.22 21.86 16.28
C ALA A 66 0.44 21.26 14.88
N LEU A 67 1.52 20.49 14.71
CA LEU A 67 1.82 19.77 13.47
C LEU A 67 0.87 18.58 13.21
N ALA A 68 0.49 17.84 14.25
CA ALA A 68 -0.46 16.73 14.17
C ALA A 68 -1.91 17.20 13.93
N GLY A 69 -2.25 18.42 14.37
CA GLY A 69 -3.53 19.06 14.11
C GLY A 69 -3.73 19.43 12.64
N ASN A 70 -2.64 19.71 11.94
CA ASN A 70 -2.66 20.04 10.52
C ASN A 70 -2.30 18.80 9.70
N MET A 71 -3.30 17.94 9.48
CA MET A 71 -3.17 16.71 8.69
C MET A 71 -2.50 17.04 7.35
N ILE A 72 -1.24 16.61 7.18
CA ILE A 72 -0.47 16.89 5.97
C ILE A 72 -1.20 16.22 4.80
N PRO A 73 -1.52 16.96 3.72
CA PRO A 73 -2.16 16.39 2.55
C PRO A 73 -1.36 15.20 1.99
N GLY A 74 -2.05 14.13 1.62
CA GLY A 74 -1.39 12.90 1.12
C GLY A 74 -0.52 13.15 -0.11
N GLU A 75 -0.89 14.12 -0.96
CA GLU A 75 -0.11 14.56 -2.11
C GLU A 75 1.27 15.11 -1.73
N VAL A 76 1.35 15.89 -0.65
CA VAL A 76 2.61 16.46 -0.15
C VAL A 76 3.48 15.34 0.41
N SER A 77 2.89 14.43 1.18
CA SER A 77 3.63 13.27 1.70
C SER A 77 4.15 12.39 0.56
N ALA A 78 3.35 12.14 -0.48
CA ALA A 78 3.76 11.37 -1.64
C ALA A 78 4.90 12.06 -2.40
N ALA A 79 4.81 13.38 -2.62
CA ALA A 79 5.86 14.15 -3.27
C ALA A 79 7.18 14.09 -2.49
N ILE A 80 7.13 14.20 -1.15
CA ILE A 80 8.31 14.04 -0.28
C ILE A 80 8.89 12.64 -0.41
N SER A 81 8.05 11.60 -0.33
CA SER A 81 8.50 10.20 -0.47
C SER A 81 9.15 9.95 -1.84
N VAL A 82 8.58 10.50 -2.92
CA VAL A 82 9.14 10.40 -4.27
C VAL A 82 10.48 11.10 -4.34
N ALA A 83 10.59 12.33 -3.85
CA ALA A 83 11.85 13.08 -3.84
C ALA A 83 12.96 12.33 -3.09
N ILE A 84 12.65 11.77 -1.91
CA ILE A 84 13.57 10.94 -1.14
C ILE A 84 13.96 9.69 -1.93
N SER A 85 12.98 8.99 -2.52
CA SER A 85 13.24 7.76 -3.27
C SER A 85 14.17 7.99 -4.47
N LEU A 86 14.00 9.10 -5.17
CA LEU A 86 14.85 9.49 -6.30
C LEU A 86 16.27 9.84 -5.84
N TYR A 87 16.39 10.61 -4.75
CA TYR A 87 17.68 10.96 -4.18
C TYR A 87 18.45 9.73 -3.71
N LEU A 88 17.79 8.81 -3.02
CA LEU A 88 18.42 7.57 -2.57
C LEU A 88 18.79 6.67 -3.74
N ASN A 89 17.98 6.62 -4.81
CA ASN A 89 18.31 5.84 -5.99
C ASN A 89 19.59 6.36 -6.68
N GLU A 90 19.77 7.68 -6.75
CA GLU A 90 21.00 8.29 -7.30
C GLU A 90 22.24 7.97 -6.45
N LEU A 91 22.08 7.88 -5.13
CA LEU A 91 23.19 7.54 -4.22
C LEU A 91 23.53 6.04 -4.19
N HIS A 92 22.65 5.16 -4.69
CA HIS A 92 22.98 3.74 -4.79
C HIS A 92 24.00 3.56 -5.92
N ASP A 93 25.16 2.99 -5.59
CA ASP A 93 26.14 2.59 -6.60
C ASP A 93 25.52 1.55 -7.53
N GLN A 94 25.80 1.65 -8.82
CA GLN A 94 25.28 0.73 -9.83
C GLN A 94 26.05 -0.59 -9.71
N ASP A 95 25.60 -1.47 -8.81
CA ASP A 95 26.20 -2.79 -8.64
C ASP A 95 26.14 -3.56 -9.97
N THR A 96 27.32 -3.77 -10.58
CA THR A 96 27.42 -4.60 -11.77
C THR A 96 27.13 -6.04 -11.38
N ALA A 97 25.94 -6.54 -11.69
CA ALA A 97 25.49 -7.91 -11.39
C ALA A 97 26.24 -9.02 -12.19
N ILE A 98 27.43 -8.72 -12.72
CA ILE A 98 28.32 -9.72 -13.32
C ILE A 98 29.15 -10.32 -12.19
N LEU A 99 28.56 -11.29 -11.50
CA LEU A 99 29.27 -12.15 -10.57
C LEU A 99 30.24 -13.03 -11.35
N THR A 100 31.44 -12.53 -11.64
CA THR A 100 32.51 -13.35 -12.21
C THR A 100 33.04 -14.28 -11.11
N ILE A 101 32.40 -15.44 -10.95
CA ILE A 101 32.85 -16.48 -10.02
C ILE A 101 34.12 -17.10 -10.59
N LYS A 102 35.27 -16.50 -10.25
CA LYS A 102 36.56 -17.15 -10.45
C LYS A 102 36.63 -18.33 -9.49
N LYS A 103 36.42 -19.55 -10.00
CA LYS A 103 36.58 -20.78 -9.23
C LYS A 103 38.05 -20.94 -8.85
N VAL A 104 38.44 -20.34 -7.73
CA VAL A 104 39.72 -20.62 -7.10
C VAL A 104 39.59 -21.98 -6.43
N GLY A 105 40.44 -22.95 -6.78
CA GLY A 105 40.48 -24.26 -6.13
C GLY A 105 41.00 -24.17 -4.69
N LYS A 106 40.29 -23.45 -3.82
CA LYS A 106 40.61 -23.38 -2.39
C LYS A 106 39.72 -24.37 -1.64
N SER A 107 40.35 -25.24 -0.85
CA SER A 107 39.69 -26.26 -0.04
C SER A 107 38.91 -25.67 1.16
N TYR A 108 39.03 -24.36 1.40
CA TYR A 108 38.35 -23.64 2.47
C TYR A 108 37.76 -22.31 1.98
N THR A 109 36.64 -21.90 2.57
CA THR A 109 36.03 -20.58 2.35
C THR A 109 36.46 -19.62 3.46
N PRO A 110 36.75 -18.33 3.14
CA PRO A 110 37.17 -17.36 4.15
C PRO A 110 36.06 -17.04 5.17
N TRP A 111 34.79 -17.28 4.82
CA TRP A 111 33.63 -17.05 5.69
C TRP A 111 33.38 -18.16 6.72
N ASN A 112 33.99 -19.34 6.56
CA ASN A 112 33.80 -20.49 7.46
C ASN A 112 35.07 -21.32 7.63
N SER A 113 36.19 -20.67 7.97
CA SER A 113 37.40 -21.40 8.33
C SER A 113 37.45 -21.55 9.85
N LYS A 114 36.88 -22.66 10.33
CA LYS A 114 36.82 -23.07 11.75
C LYS A 114 38.19 -22.96 12.44
N ILE A 115 39.28 -23.11 11.68
CA ILE A 115 40.68 -22.96 12.09
C ILE A 115 41.03 -21.60 12.73
N TYR A 116 40.41 -20.46 12.37
CA TYR A 116 40.77 -19.18 13.03
C TYR A 116 40.07 -18.95 14.38
N ASN A 117 38.96 -19.64 14.65
CA ASN A 117 38.20 -19.44 15.89
C ASN A 117 38.72 -20.27 17.07
N VAL A 118 39.44 -21.37 16.82
CA VAL A 118 39.92 -22.28 17.89
C VAL A 118 41.32 -21.99 18.39
N ILE A 119 42.14 -21.20 17.68
CA ILE A 119 43.56 -21.00 18.06
C ILE A 119 43.72 -19.87 19.09
N ASN A 120 42.73 -19.00 19.29
CA ASN A 120 42.83 -17.88 20.25
C ASN A 120 42.21 -18.16 21.64
N PHE A 121 41.84 -19.40 21.96
CA PHE A 121 41.39 -19.74 23.30
C PHE A 121 42.59 -20.07 24.19
N LYS A 122 43.25 -19.03 24.71
CA LYS A 122 44.28 -19.17 25.76
C LYS A 122 43.57 -19.44 27.10
N GLY A 123 43.05 -20.66 27.25
CA GLY A 123 42.42 -21.14 28.48
C GLY A 123 43.43 -21.21 29.61
N PHE A 124 43.28 -20.28 30.55
CA PHE A 124 43.71 -20.28 31.96
C PHE A 124 44.75 -21.36 32.35
N GLN A 125 46.02 -20.97 32.35
CA GLN A 125 47.09 -21.71 33.04
C GLN A 125 46.76 -21.70 34.55
N ARG A 126 46.58 -22.87 35.13
CA ARG A 126 46.59 -23.08 36.58
C ARG A 126 48.02 -23.22 37.07
#